data_AF-I2NT19-F1
#
_entry.id   AF-I2NT19-F1
#
_cell.length_a   1.000
_cell.length_b   1.000
_cell.length_c   1.000
_cell.angle_alpha   90.00
_cell.angle_beta   90.00
_cell.angle_gamma   90.00
#
_symmetry.space_group_name_H-M   'P 1'
#
loop_
_entity.id
_entity.type
_entity.pdbx_description
1 polymer ?
#
loop_
_entity_poly.entity_id
_entity_poly.type
_entity_poly.pdbx_seq_one_letter_code
_entity_poly.pdbx_strand_id
1 'polypeptide(L)' 'MVQASSDMVIEGKPAALVGDLVSCPIPGHGTNPIIEGSQYMSFKGRDVAVDGCKTACGCALISSMPTVGSD' A
#
# COMPACT_ATOMS: atom_id res chain seq x y z
N MET A 1 7.67 -3.95 6.93
CA MET A 1 8.17 -4.38 5.61
C MET A 1 6.97 -4.87 4.82
N VAL A 2 6.76 -4.35 3.60
CA VAL A 2 5.66 -4.77 2.74
C VAL A 2 6.06 -6.10 2.08
N GLN A 3 5.29 -7.17 2.30
CA GLN A 3 5.44 -8.45 1.57
C GLN A 3 4.43 -8.44 0.41
N ALA A 4 4.45 -7.37 -0.39
CA ALA A 4 3.68 -7.29 -1.61
C ALA A 4 4.47 -7.99 -2.71
N SER A 5 3.98 -9.13 -3.18
CA SER A 5 4.40 -9.70 -4.47
C SER A 5 3.73 -8.91 -5.58
N SER A 6 4.10 -7.65 -5.75
CA SER A 6 3.49 -6.77 -6.74
C SER A 6 4.44 -6.56 -7.92
N ASP A 7 3.96 -6.91 -9.13
CA ASP A 7 4.63 -6.65 -10.41
C ASP A 7 4.72 -5.14 -10.71
N MET A 8 3.98 -4.32 -9.97
CA MET A 8 3.96 -2.88 -10.17
C MET A 8 5.19 -2.25 -9.54
N VAL A 9 6.02 -1.64 -10.37
CA VAL A 9 7.22 -0.90 -9.93
C VAL A 9 7.04 0.56 -10.28
N ILE A 10 7.05 1.43 -9.27
CA ILE A 10 6.98 2.89 -9.43
C ILE A 10 8.33 3.44 -8.96
N GLU A 11 9.01 4.19 -9.83
CA GLU A 11 10.36 4.73 -9.59
C GLU A 11 11.38 3.68 -9.10
N GLY A 12 11.31 2.46 -9.63
CA GLY A 12 12.22 1.37 -9.25
C GLY A 12 11.89 0.70 -7.91
N LYS A 13 10.81 1.10 -7.23
CA LYS A 13 10.31 0.47 -5.99
C LYS A 13 9.01 -0.29 -6.24
N PRO A 14 8.81 -1.48 -5.65
CA PRO A 14 7.54 -2.18 -5.76
C PRO A 14 6.43 -1.37 -5.06
N ALA A 15 5.34 -1.14 -5.78
CA ALA A 15 4.14 -0.50 -5.26
C ALA A 15 3.21 -1.57 -4.66
N ALA A 16 2.65 -1.27 -3.49
CA ALA A 16 1.67 -2.16 -2.87
C ALA A 16 0.28 -1.93 -3.49
N LEU A 17 -0.52 -2.99 -3.58
CA LEU A 17 -1.88 -2.95 -4.13
C LEU A 17 -2.90 -3.33 -3.05
N VAL A 18 -4.15 -2.90 -3.23
CA VAL A 18 -5.27 -3.34 -2.38
C VAL A 18 -5.35 -4.85 -2.39
N GLY A 19 -5.36 -5.45 -1.19
CA GLY A 19 -5.29 -6.89 -0.94
C GLY A 19 -3.88 -7.42 -0.64
N ASP A 20 -2.82 -6.65 -0.89
CA ASP A 20 -1.46 -7.10 -0.53
C ASP A 20 -1.29 -7.14 0.99
N LEU A 21 -0.48 -8.09 1.45
CA LEU A 21 -0.20 -8.29 2.86
C LEU A 21 0.96 -7.41 3.33
N VAL A 22 0.72 -6.67 4.41
CA VAL A 22 1.71 -5.82 5.06
C VAL A 22 1.92 -6.22 6.50
N SER A 23 3.18 -6.30 6.92
CA SER A 23 3.50 -6.53 8.32
C SER A 23 3.44 -5.22 9.08
N CYS A 24 2.45 -5.09 9.96
CA CYS A 24 2.32 -3.96 10.87
C CYS A 24 3.29 -4.16 12.05
N PRO A 25 4.13 -3.16 12.40
CA PRO A 25 5.06 -3.26 13.52
C PRO A 25 4.37 -3.13 14.89
N ILE A 26 3.08 -2.79 14.93
CA ILE A 26 2.33 -2.66 16.18
C ILE A 26 2.12 -4.06 16.79
N PRO A 27 2.53 -4.28 18.05
CA PRO A 27 2.30 -5.54 18.75
C PRO A 27 0.82 -5.94 18.73
N GLY A 28 0.52 -7.16 18.29
CA GLY A 28 -0.85 -7.67 18.20
C GLY A 28 -1.55 -7.45 16.85
N HIS A 29 -1.02 -6.62 15.94
CA HIS A 29 -1.62 -6.43 14.60
C HIS A 29 -1.12 -7.46 13.59
N GLY A 30 0.19 -7.74 13.59
CA GLY A 30 0.81 -8.72 12.70
C GLY A 30 0.68 -8.38 11.21
N THR A 31 0.67 -9.41 10.38
CA THR A 31 0.50 -9.27 8.92
C THR A 31 -0.97 -9.17 8.57
N ASN A 32 -1.35 -8.13 7.84
CA ASN A 32 -2.73 -7.85 7.49
C ASN A 32 -2.85 -7.23 6.08
N PRO A 33 -3.98 -7.42 5.38
CA PRO A 33 -4.15 -6.93 4.02
C PRO A 33 -4.40 -5.42 3.97
N ILE A 34 -3.99 -4.80 2.88
CA ILE A 34 -4.37 -3.43 2.52
C ILE A 34 -5.83 -3.45 2.05
N ILE A 35 -6.66 -2.57 2.60
CA ILE A 35 -8.10 -2.51 2.29
C ILE A 35 -8.52 -1.23 1.59
N GLU A 36 -7.65 -0.21 1.57
CA GLU A 36 -7.87 1.04 0.85
C GLU A 36 -6.77 1.27 -0.18
N GLY A 37 -7.13 1.88 -1.31
CA GLY A 37 -6.24 2.23 -2.40
C GLY A 37 -6.55 3.62 -2.95
N SER A 38 -5.71 4.07 -3.87
CA SER A 38 -5.89 5.30 -4.62
C SER A 38 -7.04 5.17 -5.61
N GLN A 39 -7.86 6.21 -5.70
CA GLN A 39 -8.92 6.31 -6.72
C GLN A 39 -8.38 6.72 -8.09
N TYR A 40 -7.13 7.20 -8.15
CA TYR A 40 -6.51 7.73 -9.37
C TYR A 40 -5.57 6.73 -10.03
N MET A 41 -5.07 5.74 -9.27
CA MET A 41 -4.14 4.73 -9.76
C MET A 41 -4.64 3.33 -9.45
N SER A 42 -4.78 2.53 -10.49
CA SER A 42 -5.06 1.10 -10.40
C SER A 42 -4.13 0.32 -11.34
N PHE A 43 -3.85 -0.93 -10.97
CA PHE A 43 -2.98 -1.82 -11.72
C PHE A 43 -3.56 -3.22 -11.77
N LYS A 44 -3.68 -3.78 -12.98
CA LYS A 44 -4.29 -5.11 -13.20
C LYS A 44 -5.66 -5.26 -12.51
N GLY A 45 -6.44 -4.18 -12.43
CA GLY A 45 -7.77 -4.18 -11.79
C GLY A 45 -7.77 -4.13 -10.26
N ARG A 46 -6.61 -3.87 -9.62
CA ARG A 46 -6.48 -3.62 -8.18
C ARG A 46 -6.01 -2.19 -7.96
N ASP A 47 -6.61 -1.49 -7.01
CA ASP A 47 -6.19 -0.12 -6.72
C ASP A 47 -4.79 -0.09 -6.09
N VAL A 48 -4.02 0.93 -6.44
CA VAL A 48 -2.66 1.12 -5.93
C VAL A 48 -2.74 1.71 -4.54
N ALA A 49 -2.11 1.07 -3.58
CA ALA A 49 -2.03 1.57 -2.23
C ALA A 49 -1.01 2.72 -2.16
N VAL A 50 -1.47 3.90 -1.73
CA VAL A 50 -0.67 5.11 -1.61
C VAL A 50 -0.47 5.48 -0.14
N ASP A 51 0.30 6.56 0.10
CA ASP A 51 0.47 7.10 1.43
C ASP A 51 -0.89 7.43 2.08
N GLY A 52 -1.07 7.07 3.34
CA GLY A 52 -2.32 7.28 4.07
C GLY A 52 -3.38 6.19 3.88
N CYS A 53 -3.24 5.28 2.91
CA CYS A 53 -4.19 4.18 2.72
C CYS A 53 -4.24 3.26 3.94
N LYS A 54 -5.44 2.85 4.36
CA LYS A 54 -5.60 1.96 5.50
C LYS A 54 -5.42 0.49 5.16
N THR A 55 -4.90 -0.20 6.16
CA THR A 55 -4.81 -1.65 6.22
C THR A 55 -5.92 -2.22 7.12
N ALA A 56 -6.17 -3.52 7.08
CA ALA A 56 -7.25 -4.15 7.85
C ALA A 56 -7.10 -3.97 9.37
N CYS A 57 -5.89 -3.75 9.87
CA CYS A 57 -5.66 -3.41 11.28
C CYS A 57 -5.93 -1.92 11.62
N GLY A 58 -6.31 -1.10 10.64
CA GLY A 58 -6.59 0.33 10.79
C GLY A 58 -5.36 1.24 10.71
N CYS A 59 -4.16 0.69 10.49
CA CYS A 59 -2.96 1.49 10.29
C CYS A 59 -2.94 2.12 8.89
N ALA A 60 -2.38 3.32 8.80
CA ALA A 60 -2.08 3.96 7.53
C ALA A 60 -0.74 3.44 6.98
N LEU A 61 -0.69 3.22 5.67
CA LEU A 61 0.56 2.97 4.96
C LEU A 61 1.37 4.25 4.88
N ILE A 62 2.68 4.09 5.04
CA ILE A 62 3.65 5.16 4.84
C ILE A 62 4.39 4.82 3.55
N SER A 63 4.18 5.62 2.51
CA SER A 63 4.91 5.44 1.26
C SER A 63 6.27 6.13 1.36
N SER A 64 7.31 5.52 0.78
CA SER A 64 8.61 6.16 0.61
C SER A 64 8.74 6.89 -0.73
N MET A 65 7.66 6.95 -1.50
CA MET A 65 7.57 7.78 -2.70
C MET A 65 7.16 9.20 -2.31
N PRO A 66 7.71 10.24 -2.94
CA PRO A 66 7.18 11.59 -2.77
C PRO A 66 5.69 11.54 -3.12
N THR A 67 4.88 12.11 -2.25
CA THR A 67 3.45 12.24 -2.44
C THR A 67 3.17 12.71 -3.86
N VAL A 68 2.43 11.92 -4.64
CA VAL A 68 1.76 12.42 -5.85
C VAL A 68 0.59 13.31 -5.43
N GLY A 69 0.90 14.33 -4.61
CA GLY A 69 0.02 15.42 -4.28
C GLY A 69 0.07 16.37 -5.46
N SER A 70 -1.06 16.46 -6.15
CA SER A 70 -1.41 17.55 -7.05
C SER A 70 -0.95 18.90 -6.50
N ASP A 71 -0.26 19.66 -7.34
CA ASP A 71 -0.08 21.11 -7.22
C ASP A 71 -1.45 21.81 -7.04
#